data_AF-G3B3Z1-F1
#
_entry.id   AF-G3B3Z1-F1
#
_cell.length_a   1.000
_cell.length_b   1.000
_cell.length_c   1.000
_cell.angle_alpha   90.00
_cell.angle_beta   90.00
_cell.angle_gamma   90.00
#
_symmetry.space_group_name_H-M   'P 1'
#
loop_
_entity.id
_entity.type
_entity.pdbx_description
1 polymer ?
#
loop_
_entity_poly.entity_id
_entity_poly.type
_entity_poly.pdbx_seq_one_letter_code
_entity_poly.pdbx_strand_id
1 'polypeptide(L)'
;MAPTPLEIKVNALKRLIKEESLYNQETAEQASLVDQMRTNNADPYELKKQVEVLNESKRMVVELTKKIDSHSKSLAEFLKGYSGDEDLTLASSLLK
;
A
#
# COMPACT_ATOMS: atom_id res chain seq x y z
N MET A 1 -27.24 -6.17 8.26
CA MET A 1 -27.31 -6.50 6.82
C MET A 1 -25.91 -6.90 6.36
N ALA A 2 -25.80 -7.79 5.38
CA ALA A 2 -24.50 -8.12 4.78
C ALA A 2 -24.03 -6.92 3.91
N PRO A 3 -22.71 -6.66 3.82
CA PRO A 3 -22.21 -5.57 3.00
C PRO A 3 -22.47 -5.83 1.51
N THR A 4 -22.70 -4.75 0.75
CA THR A 4 -22.91 -4.84 -0.69
C THR A 4 -21.61 -5.19 -1.44
N PRO A 5 -21.68 -5.72 -2.67
CA PRO A 5 -20.49 -5.94 -3.49
C PRO A 5 -19.66 -4.66 -3.70
N LEU A 6 -20.31 -3.50 -3.79
CA LEU A 6 -19.64 -2.20 -3.90
C LEU A 6 -18.88 -1.88 -2.61
N GLU A 7 -19.54 -1.98 -1.46
CA GLU A 7 -18.92 -1.75 -0.14
C GLU A 7 -17.73 -2.67 0.09
N ILE A 8 -17.82 -3.94 -0.30
CA ILE A 8 -16.73 -4.91 -0.18
C ILE A 8 -15.51 -4.45 -0.99
N LYS A 9 -15.70 -4.10 -2.27
CA LYS A 9 -14.60 -3.67 -3.15
C LYS A 9 -13.96 -2.37 -2.68
N VAL A 10 -14.78 -1.38 -2.32
CA VAL A 10 -14.34 -0.08 -1.82
C VAL A 10 -13.55 -0.23 -0.52
N ASN A 11 -14.07 -0.99 0.45
CA ASN A 11 -13.40 -1.18 1.73
C ASN A 11 -12.11 -2.00 1.60
N ALA A 12 -12.06 -2.97 0.69
CA ALA A 12 -10.84 -3.71 0.40
C ALA A 12 -9.75 -2.78 -0.16
N LEU A 13 -10.07 -1.98 -1.18
CA LEU A 13 -9.12 -1.04 -1.77
C LEU A 13 -8.65 0.03 -0.77
N LYS A 14 -9.57 0.58 0.03
CA LYS A 14 -9.25 1.55 1.08
C LYS A 14 -8.28 0.98 2.13
N ARG A 15 -8.44 -0.29 2.52
CA ARG A 15 -7.52 -0.96 3.47
C ARG A 15 -6.13 -1.13 2.87
N LEU A 16 -6.05 -1.57 1.61
CA LEU A 16 -4.76 -1.74 0.92
C LEU A 16 -4.00 -0.42 0.80
N ILE A 17 -4.67 0.68 0.44
CA ILE A 17 -4.04 2.01 0.35
C ILE A 17 -3.53 2.46 1.73
N LYS A 18 -4.30 2.23 2.80
CA LYS A 18 -3.85 2.53 4.17
C LYS A 18 -2.65 1.68 4.56
N GLU A 19 -2.64 0.39 4.21
CA GLU A 19 -1.53 -0.53 4.46
C GLU A 19 -0.26 -0.09 3.72
N GLU A 20 -0.37 0.24 2.43
CA GLU A 20 0.74 0.76 1.64
C GLU A 20 1.32 2.06 2.23
N SER A 21 0.46 2.96 2.73
CA SER A 21 0.92 4.18 3.41
C SER A 21 1.77 3.87 4.65
N LEU A 22 1.42 2.84 5.42
CA LEU A 22 2.17 2.43 6.60
C LEU A 22 3.53 1.83 6.21
N TYR A 23 3.56 0.96 5.20
CA TYR A 23 4.81 0.39 4.69
C TYR A 23 5.72 1.43 4.03
N ASN A 24 5.16 2.45 3.39
CA ASN A 24 5.94 3.58 2.88
C ASN A 24 6.59 4.37 4.01
N GLN A 25 5.86 4.64 5.10
CA GLN A 25 6.41 5.30 6.28
C GLN A 25 7.54 4.45 6.88
N GLU A 26 7.31 3.15 7.10
CA GLU A 26 8.32 2.24 7.62
C GLU A 26 9.55 2.21 6.71
N THR A 27 9.38 2.10 5.39
CA THR A 27 10.49 2.13 4.42
C THR A 27 11.31 3.41 4.55
N ALA A 28 10.66 4.56 4.75
CA ALA A 28 11.36 5.84 4.95
C ALA A 28 12.15 5.88 6.26
N GLU A 29 11.57 5.36 7.35
CA GLU A 29 12.25 5.24 8.65
C GLU A 29 13.48 4.32 8.56
N GLN A 30 13.34 3.15 7.91
CA GLN A 30 14.44 2.21 7.69
C GLN A 30 15.53 2.82 6.79
N ALA A 31 15.15 3.61 5.78
CA ALA A 31 16.11 4.30 4.91
C ALA A 31 16.92 5.35 5.70
N SER A 32 16.23 6.15 6.51
CA SER A 32 16.89 7.12 7.40
C SER A 32 17.85 6.44 8.36
N LEU A 33 17.48 5.29 8.92
CA LEU A 33 18.35 4.52 9.82
C LEU A 33 19.60 4.02 9.11
N VAL A 34 19.47 3.46 7.89
CA VAL A 34 20.62 3.05 7.07
C VAL A 34 21.56 4.23 6.80
N ASP A 35 21.02 5.40 6.47
CA ASP A 35 21.84 6.59 6.18
C ASP A 35 22.57 7.12 7.43
N GLN A 36 21.91 7.06 8.60
CA GLN A 36 22.55 7.37 9.89
C GLN A 36 23.67 6.38 10.21
N MET A 37 23.46 5.07 10.03
CA MET A 37 24.48 4.05 10.25
C MET A 37 25.70 4.26 9.35
N ARG A 38 25.49 4.63 8.08
CA ARG A 38 26.57 4.99 7.15
C ARG A 38 27.36 6.21 7.64
N THR A 39 26.65 7.25 8.06
CA THR A 39 27.25 8.50 8.56
C THR A 39 28.09 8.25 9.83
N ASN A 40 27.62 7.37 10.69
CA ASN A 40 28.28 7.04 11.96
C ASN A 40 29.40 5.97 11.81
N ASN A 41 29.72 5.54 10.59
CA ASN A 41 30.66 4.44 10.33
C ASN A 41 30.34 3.18 11.16
N ALA A 42 29.07 2.79 11.19
CA ALA A 42 28.63 1.56 11.84
C ALA A 42 29.38 0.33 11.29
N ASP A 43 29.41 -0.73 12.10
CA ASP A 43 30.04 -1.98 11.69
C ASP A 43 29.47 -2.49 10.34
N PRO A 44 30.31 -2.98 9.40
CA PRO A 44 29.84 -3.41 8.09
C PRO A 44 28.81 -4.54 8.12
N TYR A 45 28.88 -5.46 9.09
CA TYR A 45 27.93 -6.55 9.22
C TYR A 45 26.58 -6.03 9.74
N GLU A 46 26.59 -5.12 10.71
CA GLU A 46 25.38 -4.45 11.19
C GLU A 46 24.70 -3.63 10.09
N LEU A 47 25.47 -2.82 9.34
CA LEU A 47 24.95 -2.03 8.23
C LEU A 47 24.34 -2.94 7.14
N LYS A 48 24.99 -4.06 6.83
CA LYS A 48 24.46 -5.03 5.84
C LYS A 48 23.10 -5.58 6.27
N LYS A 49 22.97 -5.99 7.54
CA LYS A 49 21.68 -6.45 8.08
C LYS A 49 20.60 -5.39 7.98
N GLN A 50 20.93 -4.15 8.31
CA GLN A 50 19.95 -3.07 8.25
C GLN A 50 19.50 -2.78 6.81
N VAL A 51 20.40 -2.90 5.84
CA VAL A 51 20.07 -2.81 4.41
C VAL A 51 19.16 -3.96 3.96
N GLU A 52 19.36 -5.17 4.48
CA GLU A 52 18.47 -6.31 4.22
C GLU A 52 17.05 -6.02 4.71
N VAL A 53 16.88 -5.50 5.94
CA VAL A 53 15.58 -5.07 6.49
C VAL A 53 14.93 -4.00 5.62
N LEU A 54 15.68 -2.97 5.20
CA LEU A 54 15.17 -1.95 4.30
C LEU A 54 14.69 -2.54 2.96
N ASN A 55 15.43 -3.50 2.40
CA ASN A 55 15.06 -4.14 1.14
C ASN A 55 13.81 -5.01 1.29
N GLU A 56 13.60 -5.66 2.43
CA GLU A 56 12.36 -6.39 2.73
C GLU A 56 11.16 -5.45 2.79
N SER A 57 11.29 -4.32 3.50
CA SER A 57 10.23 -3.31 3.56
C SER A 57 9.87 -2.76 2.17
N LYS A 58 10.88 -2.46 1.33
CA LYS A 58 10.68 -2.05 -0.08
C LYS A 58 9.95 -3.11 -0.91
N ARG A 59 10.23 -4.39 -0.70
CA ARG A 59 9.53 -5.48 -1.42
C ARG A 59 8.05 -5.50 -1.04
N MET A 60 7.72 -5.25 0.22
CA MET A 60 6.33 -5.18 0.68
C MET A 60 5.56 -4.03 0.02
N VAL A 61 6.17 -2.85 -0.08
CA VAL A 61 5.57 -1.71 -0.81
C VAL A 61 5.22 -2.12 -2.25
N VAL A 62 6.17 -2.72 -2.98
CA VAL A 62 5.96 -3.15 -4.37
C VAL A 62 4.83 -4.18 -4.49
N GLU A 63 4.72 -5.12 -3.55
CA GLU A 63 3.63 -6.10 -3.54
C GLU A 63 2.27 -5.43 -3.31
N LEU A 64 2.19 -4.49 -2.37
CA LEU A 64 0.96 -3.77 -2.06
C LEU A 64 0.54 -2.88 -3.24
N THR A 65 1.46 -2.17 -3.88
CA THR A 65 1.15 -1.37 -5.07
C THR A 65 0.53 -2.23 -6.17
N LYS A 66 1.05 -3.44 -6.41
CA LYS A 66 0.47 -4.38 -7.38
C LYS A 66 -0.94 -4.85 -6.98
N LYS A 67 -1.16 -5.13 -5.70
CA LYS A 67 -2.50 -5.48 -5.18
C LYS A 67 -3.47 -4.32 -5.32
N ILE A 68 -3.06 -3.10 -4.99
CA ILE A 68 -3.86 -1.89 -5.15
C ILE A 68 -4.27 -1.68 -6.60
N ASP A 69 -3.34 -1.81 -7.55
CA ASP A 69 -3.63 -1.67 -8.99
C ASP A 69 -4.67 -2.72 -9.46
N SER A 70 -4.50 -3.98 -9.04
CA SER A 70 -5.47 -5.05 -9.34
C SER A 70 -6.86 -4.77 -8.77
N HIS A 71 -6.95 -4.34 -7.51
CA HIS A 71 -8.23 -4.00 -6.87
C HIS A 71 -8.86 -2.73 -7.47
N SER A 72 -8.05 -1.75 -7.87
CA SER A 72 -8.50 -0.53 -8.54
C SER A 72 -9.09 -0.86 -9.90
N LYS A 73 -8.41 -1.69 -10.70
CA LYS A 73 -8.93 -2.19 -11.98
C LYS A 73 -10.25 -2.95 -11.79
N SER A 74 -10.31 -3.85 -10.81
CA SER A 74 -11.54 -4.62 -10.51
C SER A 74 -12.70 -3.72 -10.08
N LEU A 75 -12.45 -2.67 -9.29
CA LEU A 75 -13.47 -1.70 -8.91
C LEU A 75 -13.92 -0.87 -10.12
N ALA A 76 -12.99 -0.38 -10.93
CA ALA A 76 -13.30 0.38 -12.14
C ALA A 76 -14.14 -0.45 -13.13
N GLU A 77 -13.81 -1.73 -13.33
CA GLU A 77 -14.59 -2.65 -14.16
C GLU A 77 -15.99 -2.89 -13.59
N PHE A 78 -16.11 -3.08 -12.27
CA PHE A 78 -17.40 -3.25 -11.60
C PHE A 78 -18.31 -2.02 -11.81
N LEU A 79 -17.76 -0.81 -11.70
CA LEU A 79 -18.52 0.44 -11.86
C LEU A 79 -19.05 0.65 -13.28
N LYS A 80 -18.40 0.10 -14.32
CA LYS A 80 -18.88 0.22 -15.71
C LYS A 80 -20.27 -0.40 -15.92
N GLY A 81 -20.59 -1.45 -15.16
CA GLY A 81 -21.88 -2.15 -15.22
C GLY A 81 -22.78 -1.89 -14.02
N TYR A 82 -22.41 -0.97 -13.14
CA TYR A 82 -23.14 -0.72 -11.90
C TYR A 82 -24.35 0.20 -12.16
N SER A 83 -25.54 -0.26 -11.78
CA SER A 83 -26.81 0.46 -11.95
C SER A 83 -27.59 0.60 -10.64
N GLY A 84 -26.93 0.45 -9.49
CA GLY A 84 -27.53 0.67 -8.18
C GLY A 84 -27.62 2.15 -7.83
N ASP A 85 -28.25 2.44 -6.69
CA ASP A 85 -28.50 3.78 -6.17
C ASP A 85 -27.54 4.19 -5.03
N GLU A 86 -26.51 3.38 -4.76
CA GLU A 86 -25.50 3.69 -3.74
C GLU A 86 -24.64 4.91 -4.14
N ASP A 87 -24.14 5.65 -3.13
CA ASP A 87 -23.22 6.77 -3.33
C ASP A 87 -21.84 6.28 -3.84
N LEU A 88 -21.45 6.76 -5.03
CA LEU A 88 -20.20 6.39 -5.70
C LEU A 88 -19.04 7.35 -5.41
N THR A 89 -19.23 8.37 -4.56
CA THR A 89 -18.22 9.40 -4.28
C THR A 89 -16.92 8.79 -3.78
N LEU A 90 -17.01 7.86 -2.80
CA LEU A 90 -15.82 7.20 -2.24
C LEU A 90 -15.14 6.29 -3.28
N ALA A 91 -15.92 5.50 -4.02
CA ALA A 91 -15.38 4.64 -5.07
C ALA A 91 -14.61 5.44 -6.13
N SER A 92 -15.18 6.58 -6.54
CA SER A 92 -14.55 7.50 -7.50
C SER A 92 -13.28 8.15 -6.94
N SER A 93 -13.25 8.50 -5.65
CA SER A 93 -12.05 9.07 -5.03
C SER A 93 -10.88 8.09 -4.93
N LEU A 94 -11.16 6.78 -4.82
CA LEU A 94 -10.13 5.74 -4.72
C LEU A 94 -9.52 5.35 -6.08
N LEU A 95 -10.13 5.80 -7.20
CA LEU A 95 -9.70 5.51 -8.57
C LEU A 95 -8.99 6.69 -9.26
N LYS A 96 -8.87 7.84 -8.58
CA LYS A 96 -8.14 9.02 -9.08
C LYS A 96 -6.67 8.93 -8.73
#